data_AF-A0A4U0WN47-F1
#
_entry.id   AF-A0A4U0WN47-F1
#
_cell.length_a   1.000
_cell.length_b   1.000
_cell.length_c   1.000
_cell.angle_alpha   90.00
_cell.angle_beta   90.00
_cell.angle_gamma   90.00
#
_symmetry.space_group_name_H-M   'P 1'
#
loop_
_entity.id
_entity.type
_entity.pdbx_description
1 polymer ?
#
loop_
_entity_poly.entity_id
_entity_poly.type
_entity_poly.pdbx_seq_one_letter_code
_entity_poly.pdbx_strand_id
1 'polypeptide(L)'
;MTVDRIREVQRQWKDILSQSTLLQALGSLLLTATSKIMVNIEDMSDISEEESKQLKHFCEEMNKLSDLFMQADPEGQPRDMTGVYCPNWFKFQYLAEILDSSLADIKYLWTEGELKLEFEAEELIDLIEALFAESEYRRRAIGDIRRSSIVR
;
A
#
# COMPACT_ATOMS: atom_id res chain seq x y z
N MET A 1 -5.96 -16.58 -7.75
CA MET A 1 -5.05 -15.40 -7.81
C MET A 1 -4.17 -15.37 -6.55
N THR A 2 -3.16 -14.51 -6.44
CA THR A 2 -2.15 -14.50 -5.35
C THR A 2 -2.75 -14.65 -3.94
N VAL A 3 -3.88 -13.99 -3.68
CA VAL A 3 -4.68 -14.11 -2.44
C VAL A 3 -5.07 -15.54 -2.12
N ASP A 4 -5.63 -16.27 -3.09
CA ASP A 4 -6.02 -17.67 -2.92
C ASP A 4 -4.81 -18.54 -2.57
N ARG A 5 -3.67 -18.26 -3.18
CA ARG A 5 -2.44 -19.03 -2.94
C ARG A 5 -1.92 -18.80 -1.53
N ILE A 6 -1.93 -17.56 -1.04
CA ILE A 6 -1.55 -17.25 0.35
C ILE A 6 -2.52 -17.93 1.34
N ARG A 7 -3.82 -17.90 1.06
CA ARG A 7 -4.83 -18.59 1.89
C ARG A 7 -4.68 -20.11 1.86
N GLU A 8 -4.31 -20.69 0.73
CA GLU A 8 -4.03 -22.12 0.63
C GLU A 8 -2.81 -22.51 1.46
N VAL A 9 -1.72 -21.73 1.36
CA VAL A 9 -0.51 -21.93 2.17
C VAL A 9 -0.83 -21.80 3.66
N GLN A 10 -1.63 -20.82 4.06
CA GLN A 10 -2.08 -20.68 5.45
C GLN A 10 -2.79 -21.94 5.94
N ARG A 11 -3.72 -22.51 5.15
CA ARG A 11 -4.44 -23.73 5.53
C ARG A 11 -3.50 -24.94 5.67
N GLN A 12 -2.52 -25.06 4.77
CA GLN A 12 -1.56 -26.16 4.80
C GLN A 12 -0.61 -26.06 5.99
N TRP A 13 -0.22 -24.85 6.39
CA TRP A 13 0.78 -24.64 7.43
C TRP A 13 0.20 -24.50 8.84
N LYS A 14 -1.10 -24.18 9.00
CA LYS A 14 -1.68 -23.90 10.33
C LYS A 14 -1.53 -25.05 11.32
N ASP A 15 -1.62 -26.29 10.84
CA ASP A 15 -1.58 -27.49 11.68
C ASP A 15 -0.15 -28.03 11.86
N ILE A 16 0.83 -27.39 11.22
CA ILE A 16 2.25 -27.79 11.22
C ILE A 16 3.10 -26.80 12.03
N LEU A 17 2.80 -25.50 11.92
CA LEU A 17 3.58 -24.42 12.52
C LEU A 17 2.95 -23.91 13.81
N SER A 18 3.78 -23.41 14.71
CA SER A 18 3.30 -22.57 15.83
C SER A 18 2.67 -21.28 15.28
N GLN A 19 1.74 -20.69 16.01
CA GLN A 19 1.04 -19.46 15.60
C GLN A 19 2.02 -18.32 15.26
N SER A 20 3.06 -18.10 16.08
CA SER A 20 4.05 -17.05 15.81
C SER A 20 4.85 -17.34 14.54
N THR A 21 5.27 -18.58 14.31
CA THR A 21 5.97 -19.00 13.09
C THR A 21 5.09 -18.88 11.86
N LEU A 22 3.81 -19.24 11.96
CA LEU A 22 2.85 -19.11 10.88
C LEU A 22 2.67 -17.65 10.47
N LEU A 23 2.45 -16.75 11.43
CA LEU A 23 2.26 -15.32 11.16
C LEU A 23 3.52 -14.69 10.55
N GLN A 24 4.71 -15.04 11.04
CA GLN A 24 5.98 -14.59 10.45
C GLN A 24 6.13 -15.06 9.00
N ALA A 25 5.84 -16.33 8.73
CA ALA A 25 5.97 -16.89 7.39
C ALA A 25 4.94 -16.28 6.41
N LEU A 26 3.68 -16.11 6.83
CA LEU A 26 2.65 -15.44 6.03
C LEU A 26 2.97 -13.96 5.83
N GLY A 27 3.48 -13.28 6.85
CA GLY A 27 3.92 -11.88 6.76
C GLY A 27 5.02 -11.69 5.72
N SER A 28 6.01 -12.59 5.69
CA SER A 28 7.06 -12.58 4.67
C SER A 28 6.52 -12.82 3.26
N LEU A 29 5.52 -13.70 3.09
CA LEU A 29 4.87 -13.92 1.79
C LEU A 29 4.09 -12.69 1.35
N LEU A 30 3.32 -12.09 2.26
CA LEU A 30 2.56 -10.87 2.00
C LEU A 30 3.50 -9.71 1.64
N LEU A 31 4.54 -9.48 2.42
CA LEU A 31 5.59 -8.48 2.18
C LEU A 31 6.20 -8.63 0.78
N THR A 32 6.51 -9.86 0.38
CA THR A 32 7.11 -10.13 -0.93
C THR A 32 6.11 -9.80 -2.05
N ALA A 33 4.85 -10.19 -1.89
CA ALA A 33 3.80 -9.93 -2.86
C ALA A 33 3.48 -8.43 -2.98
N THR A 34 3.28 -7.73 -1.86
CA THR A 34 3.00 -6.28 -1.83
C THR A 34 4.19 -5.49 -2.36
N SER A 35 5.42 -5.83 -1.97
CA SER A 35 6.63 -5.18 -2.52
C SER A 35 6.70 -5.33 -4.03
N LYS A 36 6.41 -6.52 -4.56
CA LYS A 36 6.45 -6.74 -6.01
C LYS A 36 5.35 -5.96 -6.74
N ILE A 37 4.16 -5.85 -6.15
CA ILE A 37 3.07 -5.06 -6.72
C ILE A 37 3.45 -3.58 -6.73
N MET A 38 3.96 -3.05 -5.63
CA MET A 38 4.36 -1.63 -5.51
C MET A 38 5.42 -1.26 -6.55
N VAL A 39 6.51 -2.04 -6.63
CA VAL A 39 7.56 -1.81 -7.63
C VAL A 39 7.00 -1.86 -9.05
N ASN A 40 6.12 -2.81 -9.35
CA ASN A 40 5.53 -2.91 -10.68
C ASN A 40 4.64 -1.70 -11.03
N ILE A 41 3.97 -1.09 -10.04
CA ILE A 41 3.14 0.10 -10.24
C ILE A 41 4.02 1.34 -10.40
N GLU A 42 5.03 1.48 -9.54
CA GLU A 42 6.01 2.57 -9.59
C GLU A 42 6.82 2.58 -10.91
N ASP A 43 7.08 1.40 -11.50
CA ASP A 43 7.76 1.27 -12.79
C ASP A 43 6.88 1.67 -14.01
N MET A 44 5.57 1.93 -13.82
CA MET A 44 4.67 2.34 -14.90
C MET A 44 4.80 3.84 -15.17
N SER A 45 5.17 4.21 -16.40
CA SER A 45 5.36 5.62 -16.79
C SER A 45 4.07 6.37 -17.12
N ASP A 46 3.00 5.66 -17.44
CA ASP A 46 1.68 6.21 -17.76
C ASP A 46 0.64 5.19 -17.31
N ILE A 47 -0.36 5.63 -16.55
CA ILE A 47 -1.41 4.79 -15.97
C ILE A 47 -2.74 5.44 -16.34
N SER A 48 -3.50 4.79 -17.22
CA SER A 48 -4.85 5.25 -17.56
C SER A 48 -5.82 5.10 -16.38
N GLU A 49 -6.95 5.82 -16.43
CA GLU A 49 -7.98 5.71 -15.39
C GLU A 49 -8.51 4.27 -15.24
N GLU A 50 -8.62 3.53 -16.35
CA GLU A 50 -9.06 2.13 -16.32
C GLU A 50 -8.01 1.22 -15.65
N GLU A 51 -6.73 1.40 -15.98
CA GLU A 51 -5.63 0.66 -15.35
C GLU A 51 -5.55 0.97 -13.86
N SER A 52 -5.69 2.25 -13.47
CA SER A 52 -5.67 2.66 -12.07
C SER A 52 -6.76 1.98 -11.24
N LYS A 53 -7.99 1.88 -11.79
CA LYS A 53 -9.09 1.14 -11.16
C LYS A 53 -8.81 -0.35 -11.04
N GLN A 54 -8.20 -0.96 -12.06
CA GLN A 54 -7.82 -2.37 -12.00
C GLN A 54 -6.73 -2.61 -10.94
N LEU A 55 -5.70 -1.77 -10.89
CA LEU A 55 -4.63 -1.81 -9.89
C LEU A 55 -5.19 -1.63 -8.47
N LYS A 56 -6.09 -0.65 -8.27
CA LYS A 56 -6.82 -0.46 -7.00
C LYS A 56 -7.53 -1.73 -6.59
N HIS A 57 -8.29 -2.34 -7.50
CA HIS A 57 -9.02 -3.57 -7.21
C HIS A 57 -8.08 -4.71 -6.80
N PHE A 58 -6.93 -4.87 -7.47
CA PHE A 58 -5.91 -5.83 -7.05
C PHE A 58 -5.37 -5.54 -5.64
N CYS A 59 -5.13 -4.27 -5.32
CA CYS A 59 -4.70 -3.87 -3.97
C CYS A 59 -5.78 -4.17 -2.92
N GLU A 60 -7.05 -3.94 -3.22
CA GLU A 60 -8.17 -4.26 -2.33
C GLU A 60 -8.31 -5.77 -2.07
N GLU A 61 -8.14 -6.60 -3.10
CA GLU A 61 -8.13 -8.06 -2.91
C GLU A 61 -6.97 -8.50 -2.01
N MET A 62 -5.78 -7.91 -2.17
CA MET A 62 -4.64 -8.16 -1.28
C MET A 62 -4.90 -7.66 0.14
N ASN A 63 -5.58 -6.51 0.30
CA ASN A 63 -5.95 -5.96 1.61
C ASN A 63 -6.80 -6.92 2.44
N LYS A 64 -7.62 -7.76 1.79
CA LYS A 64 -8.43 -8.76 2.50
C LYS A 64 -7.59 -9.79 3.27
N LEU A 65 -6.30 -9.94 2.99
CA LEU A 65 -5.40 -10.86 3.70
C LEU A 65 -5.00 -10.36 5.10
N SER A 66 -5.29 -9.10 5.45
CA SER A 66 -5.08 -8.60 6.82
C SER A 66 -5.86 -9.40 7.86
N ASP A 67 -6.98 -10.02 7.46
CA ASP A 67 -7.78 -10.90 8.31
C ASP A 67 -6.98 -12.07 8.89
N LEU A 68 -5.93 -12.52 8.19
CA LEU A 68 -5.04 -13.59 8.64
C LEU A 68 -4.15 -13.19 9.82
N PHE A 69 -4.00 -11.88 10.07
CA PHE A 69 -3.11 -11.32 11.09
C PHE A 69 -3.87 -10.74 12.29
N MET A 70 -5.19 -10.91 12.36
CA MET A 70 -5.98 -10.48 13.52
C MET A 70 -5.62 -11.31 14.76
N GLN A 71 -5.14 -10.64 15.81
CA GLN A 71 -4.78 -11.26 17.09
C GLN A 71 -5.64 -10.70 18.22
N ALA A 72 -5.73 -11.40 19.35
CA ALA A 72 -6.28 -10.83 20.58
C ALA A 72 -5.19 -10.04 21.32
N ASP A 73 -5.49 -8.83 21.76
CA ASP A 73 -4.63 -8.05 22.66
C ASP A 73 -4.71 -8.59 24.12
N PRO A 74 -3.92 -8.07 25.08
CA PRO A 74 -3.97 -8.50 26.48
C PRO A 74 -5.35 -8.38 27.14
N GLU A 75 -6.18 -7.46 26.66
CA GLU A 75 -7.56 -7.21 27.08
C GLU A 75 -8.59 -8.08 26.31
N GLY A 76 -8.13 -8.93 25.40
CA GLY A 76 -8.95 -9.84 24.58
C GLY A 76 -9.65 -9.18 23.39
N GLN A 77 -9.32 -7.92 23.05
CA GLN A 77 -9.87 -7.22 21.89
C GLN A 77 -9.14 -7.58 20.60
N PRO A 78 -9.83 -7.62 19.46
CA PRO A 78 -9.21 -7.89 18.17
C PRO A 78 -8.29 -6.72 17.77
N ARG A 79 -7.02 -7.04 17.51
CA ARG A 79 -5.99 -6.12 17.05
C ARG A 79 -5.42 -6.60 15.72
N ASP A 80 -5.41 -5.70 14.74
CA ASP A 80 -4.74 -5.94 13.47
C ASP A 80 -3.22 -5.85 13.66
N MET A 81 -2.52 -6.96 13.40
CA MET A 81 -1.07 -7.05 13.49
C MET A 81 -0.40 -7.09 12.11
N THR A 82 -1.12 -6.83 11.02
CA THR A 82 -0.59 -6.93 9.65
C THR A 82 0.65 -6.06 9.47
N GLY A 83 0.62 -4.80 9.91
CA GLY A 83 1.78 -3.90 9.83
C GLY A 83 2.99 -4.35 10.67
N VAL A 84 2.79 -5.21 11.67
CA VAL A 84 3.89 -5.79 12.47
C VAL A 84 4.60 -6.91 11.70
N TYR A 85 3.84 -7.70 10.94
CA TYR A 85 4.39 -8.83 10.17
C TYR A 85 4.72 -8.49 8.71
N CYS A 86 4.22 -7.36 8.19
CA CYS A 86 4.40 -6.86 6.84
C CYS A 86 4.83 -5.38 6.90
N PRO A 87 6.14 -5.07 6.98
CA PRO A 87 6.62 -3.71 7.26
C PRO A 87 6.22 -2.63 6.23
N ASN A 88 5.95 -3.00 4.97
CA ASN A 88 5.51 -2.08 3.92
C ASN A 88 3.97 -1.92 3.86
N TRP A 89 3.23 -2.43 4.85
CA TRP A 89 1.77 -2.52 4.78
C TRP A 89 1.09 -1.16 4.65
N PHE A 90 1.45 -0.18 5.49
CA PHE A 90 0.82 1.14 5.45
C PHE A 90 1.12 1.86 4.15
N LYS A 91 2.37 1.83 3.69
CA LYS A 91 2.75 2.32 2.36
C LYS A 91 1.93 1.67 1.23
N PHE A 92 1.72 0.36 1.27
CA PHE A 92 0.87 -0.35 0.30
C PHE A 92 -0.60 0.12 0.36
N GLN A 93 -1.15 0.35 1.56
CA GLN A 93 -2.50 0.89 1.73
C GLN A 93 -2.63 2.31 1.17
N TYR A 94 -1.63 3.17 1.41
CA TYR A 94 -1.59 4.51 0.81
C TYR A 94 -1.46 4.48 -0.71
N LEU A 95 -0.65 3.58 -1.27
CA LEU A 95 -0.58 3.38 -2.72
C LEU A 95 -1.97 3.06 -3.28
N ALA A 96 -2.68 2.12 -2.64
CA ALA A 96 -4.05 1.80 -3.02
C ALA A 96 -4.95 3.03 -2.94
N GLU A 97 -4.84 3.87 -1.91
CA GLU A 97 -5.65 5.10 -1.82
C GLU A 97 -5.34 6.10 -2.93
N ILE A 98 -4.06 6.28 -3.27
CA ILE A 98 -3.62 7.20 -4.32
C ILE A 98 -4.18 6.83 -5.69
N LEU A 99 -4.25 5.54 -6.03
CA LEU A 99 -4.75 5.05 -7.31
C LEU A 99 -6.21 5.46 -7.62
N ASP A 100 -7.01 5.78 -6.60
CA ASP A 100 -8.41 6.19 -6.77
C ASP A 100 -8.68 7.62 -6.25
N SER A 101 -7.62 8.34 -5.87
CA SER A 101 -7.72 9.69 -5.30
C SER A 101 -7.64 10.77 -6.36
N SER A 102 -8.31 11.91 -6.12
CA SER A 102 -8.04 13.10 -6.92
C SER A 102 -6.68 13.71 -6.56
N LEU A 103 -6.09 14.49 -7.47
CA LEU A 103 -4.85 15.21 -7.19
C LEU A 103 -5.00 16.18 -5.99
N ALA A 104 -6.20 16.70 -5.74
CA ALA A 104 -6.46 17.54 -4.56
C ALA A 104 -6.39 16.72 -3.26
N ASP A 105 -6.94 15.51 -3.26
CA ASP A 105 -6.92 14.61 -2.11
C ASP A 105 -5.50 14.11 -1.83
N ILE A 106 -4.74 13.75 -2.88
CA ILE A 106 -3.33 13.37 -2.74
C ILE A 106 -2.52 14.49 -2.08
N LYS A 107 -2.75 15.75 -2.49
CA LYS A 107 -2.09 16.90 -1.83
C LYS A 107 -2.48 17.02 -0.36
N TYR A 108 -3.76 16.85 -0.05
CA TYR A 108 -4.24 16.89 1.33
C TYR A 108 -3.61 15.78 2.19
N LEU A 109 -3.57 14.55 1.67
CA LEU A 109 -2.90 13.41 2.33
C LEU A 109 -1.41 13.68 2.57
N TRP A 110 -0.72 14.35 1.63
CA TRP A 110 0.68 14.73 1.77
C TRP A 110 0.92 15.80 2.83
N THR A 111 0.10 16.86 2.87
CA THR A 111 0.35 18.01 3.76
C THR A 111 -0.24 17.84 5.15
N GLU A 112 -1.52 17.43 5.21
CA GLU A 112 -2.31 17.32 6.43
C GLU A 112 -2.41 15.87 6.94
N GLY A 113 -2.31 14.90 6.04
CA GLY A 113 -2.31 13.48 6.38
C GLY A 113 -0.92 12.96 6.78
N GLU A 114 -0.83 11.63 6.88
CA GLU A 114 0.38 10.91 7.25
C GLU A 114 1.13 10.34 6.04
N LEU A 115 0.74 10.69 4.80
CA LEU A 115 1.35 10.14 3.59
C LEU A 115 2.86 10.38 3.52
N LYS A 116 3.33 11.53 4.03
CA LYS A 116 4.76 11.90 4.11
C LYS A 116 5.61 11.03 5.06
N LEU A 117 4.97 10.21 5.90
CA LEU A 117 5.65 9.23 6.75
C LEU A 117 5.98 7.94 5.98
N GLU A 118 5.22 7.65 4.92
CA GLU A 118 5.31 6.42 4.16
C GLU A 118 5.94 6.61 2.77
N PHE A 119 5.82 7.80 2.18
CA PHE A 119 6.34 8.14 0.85
C PHE A 119 7.38 9.25 0.91
N GLU A 120 8.39 9.13 0.06
CA GLU A 120 9.28 10.24 -0.24
C GLU A 120 8.68 11.13 -1.34
N ALA A 121 9.09 12.40 -1.36
CA ALA A 121 8.44 13.39 -2.23
C ALA A 121 8.59 13.04 -3.71
N GLU A 122 9.77 12.62 -4.14
CA GLU A 122 10.02 12.26 -5.54
C GLU A 122 9.25 11.01 -5.96
N GLU A 123 9.12 10.01 -5.07
CA GLU A 123 8.31 8.81 -5.34
C GLU A 123 6.83 9.15 -5.54
N LEU A 124 6.28 10.04 -4.71
CA LEU A 124 4.90 10.52 -4.91
C LEU A 124 4.75 11.33 -6.20
N ILE A 125 5.76 12.11 -6.56
CA ILE A 125 5.75 12.91 -7.79
C ILE A 125 5.74 12.02 -9.03
N ASP A 126 6.59 10.99 -9.06
CA ASP A 126 6.63 10.03 -10.16
C ASP A 126 5.27 9.35 -10.35
N LEU A 127 4.61 8.97 -9.24
CA LEU A 127 3.26 8.40 -9.28
C LEU A 127 2.19 9.40 -9.76
N ILE A 128 2.27 10.68 -9.35
CA ILE A 128 1.38 11.74 -9.86
C ILE A 128 1.59 11.96 -11.36
N GLU A 129 2.83 11.89 -11.84
CA GLU A 129 3.14 12.04 -13.25
C GLU A 129 2.61 10.88 -14.09
N ALA A 130 2.63 9.66 -13.54
CA ALA A 130 2.06 8.48 -14.16
C ALA A 130 0.51 8.49 -14.18
N LEU A 131 -0.14 8.97 -13.13
CA LEU A 131 -1.61 8.93 -12.98
C LEU A 131 -2.36 10.09 -13.65
N PHE A 132 -1.71 11.26 -13.80
CA PHE A 132 -2.38 12.46 -14.26
C PHE A 132 -1.71 13.04 -15.50
N ALA A 133 -2.49 13.32 -16.53
CA ALA A 133 -2.02 14.01 -17.73
C ALA A 133 -1.39 15.38 -17.41
N GLU A 134 -0.45 15.81 -18.26
CA GLU A 134 0.26 17.07 -18.05
C GLU A 134 -0.69 18.28 -18.06
N SER A 135 -0.64 19.08 -17.00
CA SER A 135 -1.43 20.29 -16.84
C SER A 135 -0.75 21.30 -15.92
N GLU A 136 -1.15 22.58 -16.00
CA GLU A 136 -0.70 23.60 -15.05
C GLU A 136 -1.05 23.23 -13.61
N TYR A 137 -2.21 22.60 -13.40
CA TYR A 137 -2.64 22.14 -12.09
C TYR A 137 -1.71 21.05 -11.54
N ARG A 138 -1.34 20.05 -12.36
CA ARG A 138 -0.36 19.01 -12.02
C ARG A 138 1.00 19.61 -11.67
N ARG A 139 1.54 20.49 -12.52
CA ARG A 139 2.85 21.15 -12.28
C ARG A 139 2.86 21.97 -10.99
N ARG A 140 1.77 22.67 -10.68
CA ARG A 140 1.64 23.43 -9.44
C ARG A 140 1.60 22.50 -8.22
N ALA A 141 0.83 21.41 -8.29
CA ALA A 141 0.75 20.42 -7.22
C ALA A 141 2.13 19.80 -6.90
N ILE A 142 2.86 19.35 -7.92
CA ILE A 142 4.22 18.83 -7.80
C ILE A 142 5.15 19.87 -7.15
N GLY A 143 5.05 21.13 -7.59
CA GLY A 143 5.82 22.23 -7.00
C GLY A 143 5.51 22.48 -5.52
N ASP A 144 4.25 22.33 -5.10
CA ASP A 144 3.85 22.44 -3.69
C ASP A 144 4.42 21.27 -2.86
N ILE A 145 4.32 20.04 -3.38
CA ILE A 145 4.86 18.82 -2.74
C ILE A 145 6.37 18.97 -2.51
N ARG A 146 7.15 19.31 -3.55
CA ARG A 146 8.61 19.54 -3.44
C ARG A 146 8.98 20.64 -2.43
N ARG A 147 8.20 21.71 -2.35
CA ARG A 147 8.49 22.79 -1.37
C ARG A 147 8.25 22.33 0.06
N SER A 148 7.16 21.59 0.29
CA SER A 148 6.82 21.11 1.64
C SER A 148 7.79 20.05 2.17
N SER A 149 8.44 19.27 1.28
CA SER A 149 9.41 18.25 1.69
C SER A 149 10.75 18.81 2.18
N ILE A 150 11.11 20.03 1.77
CA ILE A 150 12.37 20.69 2.17
C ILE A 150 12.30 21.25 3.61
N VAL A 151 11.11 21.50 4.13
CA VAL A 151 10.90 22.13 5.45
C VAL A 151 10.82 21.07 6.58
N ARG A 152 11.48 19.92 6.41
CA ARG A 152 11.54 18.84 7.43
C ARG A 152 12.28 19.28 8.70
#